data_AF-A0A3N5R206-F1
#
_entry.id   AF-A0A3N5R206-F1
#
_cell.length_a   1.000
_cell.length_b   1.000
_cell.length_c   1.000
_cell.angle_alpha   90.00
_cell.angle_beta   90.00
_cell.angle_gamma   90.00
#
_symmetry.space_group_name_H-M   'P 1'
#
loop_
_entity.id
_entity.type
_entity.pdbx_description
1 polymer ?
#
loop_
_entity_poly.entity_id
_entity_poly.type
_entity_poly.pdbx_seq_one_letter_code
_entity_poly.pdbx_strand_id
1 'polypeptide(L)'
;MFGANPILLTMVALIWGFAIVADSAQFSAAVSELCKKDYTGTALTVQASLGFLLTLVTIRLIPTLEGLFGWQSAFAFLAIGPLIGIWAMGSLRRLPESS
;
A
#
# COMPACT_ATOMS: atom_id res chain seq x y z
N MET A 1 -14.50 -11.81 -21.58
CA MET A 1 -13.20 -11.73 -20.88
C MET A 1 -13.35 -12.27 -19.45
N PHE A 2 -13.60 -13.57 -19.28
CA PHE A 2 -13.62 -14.27 -17.98
C PHE A 2 -13.21 -15.72 -18.24
N GLY A 3 -11.91 -15.94 -18.29
CA GLY A 3 -11.28 -17.24 -18.60
C GLY A 3 -9.80 -17.27 -18.22
N ALA A 4 -9.35 -16.31 -17.41
CA ALA A 4 -8.02 -16.36 -16.82
C ALA A 4 -8.03 -17.53 -15.82
N ASN A 5 -7.13 -18.48 -16.05
CA ASN A 5 -7.01 -19.74 -15.33
C ASN A 5 -7.28 -19.53 -13.82
N PRO A 6 -8.36 -20.11 -13.24
CA PRO A 6 -8.71 -19.89 -11.84
C PRO A 6 -7.56 -20.21 -10.89
N ILE A 7 -6.69 -21.15 -11.28
CA ILE A 7 -5.46 -21.48 -10.53
C ILE A 7 -4.51 -20.27 -10.46
N LEU A 8 -4.32 -19.54 -11.56
CA LEU A 8 -3.47 -18.36 -11.59
C LEU A 8 -4.06 -17.26 -10.70
N LEU A 9 -5.37 -17.06 -10.75
CA LEU A 9 -6.06 -16.07 -9.93
C LEU A 9 -5.97 -16.42 -8.43
N THR A 10 -6.12 -17.70 -8.09
CA THR A 10 -5.89 -18.19 -6.72
C THR A 10 -4.44 -18.00 -6.29
N MET A 11 -3.44 -18.31 -7.12
CA MET A 11 -2.04 -18.08 -6.79
C MET A 11 -1.75 -16.60 -6.57
N VAL A 12 -2.24 -15.72 -7.43
CA VAL A 12 -2.11 -14.26 -7.25
C VAL A 12 -2.77 -13.82 -5.95
N ALA A 13 -3.99 -14.28 -5.65
CA ALA A 13 -4.70 -13.96 -4.42
C ALA A 13 -3.95 -14.45 -3.16
N LEU A 14 -3.33 -15.64 -3.21
CA LEU A 14 -2.52 -16.18 -2.11
C LEU A 14 -1.25 -15.35 -1.89
N ILE A 15 -0.50 -15.07 -2.96
CA ILE A 15 0.72 -14.24 -2.89
C ILE A 15 0.37 -12.86 -2.37
N TRP A 16 -0.72 -12.27 -2.88
CA TRP A 16 -1.18 -10.94 -2.49
C TRP A 16 -1.64 -10.90 -1.03
N GLY A 17 -2.42 -11.90 -0.59
CA GLY A 17 -2.84 -12.02 0.81
C GLY A 17 -1.66 -12.15 1.76
N PHE A 18 -0.65 -12.94 1.40
CA PHE A 18 0.57 -13.06 2.20
C PHE A 18 1.39 -11.75 2.24
N ALA A 19 1.57 -11.09 1.09
CA ALA A 19 2.32 -9.85 0.98
C ALA A 19 1.72 -8.72 1.84
N ILE A 20 0.39 -8.54 1.81
CA ILE A 20 -0.28 -7.46 2.56
C ILE A 20 -0.19 -7.63 4.07
N VAL A 21 -0.27 -8.87 4.55
CA VAL A 21 -0.12 -9.17 5.98
C VAL A 21 1.30 -8.83 6.43
N ALA A 22 2.31 -9.16 5.62
CA ALA A 22 3.71 -8.86 5.92
C ALA A 22 4.02 -7.36 5.88
N ASP A 23 3.57 -6.64 4.84
CA ASP A 23 3.84 -5.21 4.66
C ASP A 23 3.36 -4.37 5.85
N SER A 24 2.15 -4.66 6.36
CA SER A 24 1.56 -3.92 7.49
C SER A 24 2.41 -4.01 8.77
N ALA A 25 2.99 -5.19 9.03
CA ALA A 25 3.90 -5.41 10.16
C ALA A 25 5.25 -4.73 9.93
N GLN A 26 5.81 -4.83 8.72
CA GLN A 26 7.09 -4.20 8.37
C GLN A 26 7.05 -2.68 8.47
N PHE A 27 5.99 -2.02 8.01
CA PHE A 27 5.88 -0.56 8.11
C PHE A 27 5.77 -0.08 9.55
N SER A 28 4.98 -0.77 10.39
CA SER A 28 4.82 -0.42 11.80
C SER A 28 6.13 -0.61 12.58
N ALA A 29 6.87 -1.69 12.29
CA ALA A 29 8.19 -1.93 12.86
C ALA A 29 9.18 -0.83 12.44
N ALA A 30 9.26 -0.52 11.14
CA ALA A 30 10.13 0.54 10.63
C ALA A 30 9.83 1.91 11.27
N VAL A 31 8.56 2.28 11.39
CA VAL A 31 8.15 3.53 12.06
C VAL A 31 8.57 3.53 13.54
N SER A 32 8.45 2.38 14.23
CA SER A 32 8.83 2.27 15.63
C SER A 32 10.35 2.33 15.87
N GLU A 33 11.17 1.85 14.93
CA GLU A 33 12.63 1.90 15.01
C GLU A 33 13.20 3.26 14.59
N LEU A 34 12.64 3.90 13.56
CA LEU A 34 13.09 5.19 13.03
C LEU A 34 12.61 6.39 13.88
N CYS A 35 11.51 6.25 14.61
CA CYS A 35 11.01 7.33 15.47
C CYS A 35 11.62 7.27 16.87
N LYS A 36 11.93 8.45 17.43
CA LYS A 36 12.36 8.58 18.83
C LYS A 36 11.26 8.03 19.75
N LYS A 37 11.65 7.24 20.76
CA LYS A 37 10.74 6.50 21.68
C LYS A 37 9.57 7.32 22.22
N ASP A 38 9.76 8.61 22.44
CA ASP A 38 8.74 9.52 22.97
C ASP A 38 7.58 9.78 21.98
N TYR A 39 7.79 9.57 20.68
CA TYR A 39 6.81 9.86 19.61
C TYR A 39 6.29 8.62 18.86
N THR A 40 6.73 7.41 19.23
CA THR A 40 6.35 6.16 18.54
C THR A 40 4.83 5.99 18.48
N GLY A 41 4.12 6.27 19.58
CA GLY A 41 2.65 6.17 19.61
C GLY A 41 1.95 7.17 18.66
N THR A 42 2.45 8.41 18.58
CA THR A 42 1.91 9.41 17.64
C THR A 42 2.19 9.02 16.20
N ALA A 43 3.39 8.54 15.90
CA ALA A 43 3.78 8.13 14.56
C ALA A 43 2.94 6.95 14.04
N LEU A 44 2.71 5.93 14.88
CA LEU A 44 1.80 4.81 14.58
C LEU A 44 0.36 5.27 14.34
N THR A 45 -0.14 6.22 15.14
CA THR A 45 -1.50 6.76 14.98
C THR A 45 -1.65 7.52 13.67
N VAL A 46 -0.65 8.35 13.31
CA VAL A 46 -0.62 9.07 12.03
C VAL A 46 -0.56 8.08 10.86
N GLN A 47 0.28 7.04 10.94
CA GLN A 47 0.38 6.00 9.94
C GLN A 47 -0.98 5.31 9.70
N ALA A 48 -1.65 4.87 10.77
CA ALA A 48 -2.96 4.24 10.67
C ALA A 48 -4.02 5.22 10.10
N SER A 49 -4.02 6.46 10.56
CA SER A 49 -4.98 7.49 10.12
C SER A 49 -4.80 7.83 8.64
N LEU A 50 -3.56 7.93 8.16
CA LEU A 50 -3.26 8.12 6.74
C LEU A 50 -3.67 6.91 5.91
N GLY A 51 -3.47 5.68 6.42
CA GLY A 51 -3.94 4.46 5.77
C GLY A 51 -5.47 4.43 5.60
N PHE A 52 -6.21 4.81 6.64
CA PHE A 52 -7.67 4.93 6.58
C PHE A 52 -8.11 6.04 5.62
N LEU A 53 -7.48 7.22 5.68
CA LEU A 53 -7.78 8.33 4.77
C LEU A 53 -7.57 7.92 3.31
N LEU A 54 -6.45 7.27 3.01
CA LEU A 54 -6.14 6.77 1.67
C LEU A 54 -7.20 5.75 1.21
N THR A 55 -7.61 4.84 2.09
CA THR A 55 -8.65 3.85 1.80
C THR A 55 -9.98 4.53 1.47
N LEU A 56 -10.40 5.52 2.26
CA LEU A 56 -11.63 6.29 2.03
C LEU A 56 -11.60 7.04 0.70
N VAL A 57 -10.49 7.73 0.40
CA VAL A 57 -10.30 8.43 -0.88
C VAL A 57 -10.37 7.44 -2.04
N THR A 58 -9.70 6.29 -1.92
CA THR A 58 -9.65 5.26 -2.96
C THR A 58 -11.05 4.69 -3.26
N ILE A 59 -11.82 4.34 -2.23
CA ILE A 59 -13.19 3.82 -2.39
C ILE A 59 -14.11 4.82 -3.10
N ARG A 60 -13.92 6.12 -2.86
CA ARG A 60 -14.70 7.17 -3.52
C ARG A 60 -14.23 7.44 -4.96
N LEU A 61 -12.94 7.29 -5.21
CA LEU A 61 -12.32 7.62 -6.49
C LEU A 61 -12.47 6.50 -7.52
N ILE A 62 -12.37 5.22 -7.12
CA ILE A 62 -12.50 4.07 -8.04
C ILE A 62 -13.81 4.08 -8.84
N PRO A 63 -15.00 4.23 -8.25
CA PRO A 63 -16.25 4.23 -9.01
C PRO A 63 -16.34 5.38 -10.01
N THR A 64 -15.76 6.53 -9.65
CA THR A 64 -15.73 7.71 -10.51
C THR A 64 -14.81 7.48 -11.71
N LEU A 65 -13.63 6.87 -11.49
CA LEU A 65 -12.69 6.52 -12.55
C LEU A 65 -13.24 5.40 -13.45
N GLU A 66 -13.90 4.41 -12.86
CA GLU A 66 -14.55 3.32 -13.57
C GLU A 66 -15.66 3.83 -14.49
N GLY A 67 -16.52 4.73 -14.01
CA GLY A 67 -17.59 5.33 -14.80
C GLY A 67 -17.12 6.21 -15.98
N LEU A 68 -15.91 6.77 -15.91
CA LEU A 68 -15.35 7.63 -16.97
C LEU A 68 -14.47 6.87 -17.96
N PHE A 69 -13.67 5.92 -17.48
CA PHE A 69 -12.56 5.32 -18.25
C PHE A 69 -12.50 3.78 -18.13
N GLY A 70 -13.50 3.14 -17.51
CA GLY A 70 -13.60 1.69 -17.35
C GLY A 70 -12.61 1.08 -16.34
N TRP A 71 -12.71 -0.22 -16.12
CA TRP A 71 -11.93 -0.94 -15.10
C TRP A 71 -10.41 -0.96 -15.34
N GLN A 72 -9.96 -0.96 -16.60
CA GLN A 72 -8.54 -1.04 -16.93
C GLN A 72 -7.76 0.17 -16.40
N SER A 73 -8.33 1.38 -16.54
CA SER A 73 -7.72 2.62 -16.07
C SER A 73 -7.80 2.74 -14.54
N ALA A 74 -8.88 2.26 -13.91
CA ALA A 74 -9.00 2.20 -12.45
C ALA A 74 -7.90 1.32 -11.82
N PHE A 75 -7.61 0.14 -12.42
CA PHE A 75 -6.48 -0.70 -11.99
C PHE A 75 -5.12 -0.04 -12.24
N ALA A 76 -4.93 0.64 -13.37
CA ALA A 76 -3.69 1.37 -13.64
C ALA A 76 -3.46 2.50 -12.64
N PHE A 77 -4.52 3.21 -12.24
CA PHE A 77 -4.45 4.25 -11.21
C PHE A 77 -4.11 3.66 -9.83
N LEU A 78 -4.66 2.49 -9.49
CA LEU A 78 -4.29 1.78 -8.26
C LEU A 78 -2.81 1.38 -8.23
N ALA A 79 -2.23 1.04 -9.37
CA ALA A 79 -0.82 0.67 -9.47
C ALA A 79 0.15 1.84 -9.18
N ILE A 80 -0.31 3.09 -9.28
CA ILE A 80 0.50 4.27 -8.96
C ILE A 80 0.86 4.30 -7.46
N GLY A 81 -0.04 3.87 -6.58
CA GLY A 81 0.19 3.83 -5.12
C GLY A 81 1.42 2.99 -4.74
N PRO A 82 1.48 1.70 -5.14
CA PRO A 82 2.64 0.84 -4.96
C PRO A 82 3.92 1.39 -5.58
N LEU A 83 3.86 2.01 -6.76
CA LEU A 83 5.03 2.62 -7.39
C LEU A 83 5.63 3.74 -6.54
N ILE A 84 4.78 4.61 -5.99
CA ILE A 84 5.20 5.67 -5.07
C ILE A 84 5.76 5.05 -3.77
N GLY A 85 5.13 3.99 -3.25
CA GLY A 85 5.60 3.27 -2.06
C GLY A 85 6.99 2.65 -2.24
N ILE A 86 7.23 1.98 -3.37
CA ILE A 86 8.53 1.40 -3.73
C ILE A 86 9.58 2.52 -3.85
N TRP A 87 9.23 3.64 -4.48
CA TRP A 87 10.13 4.79 -4.60
C TRP A 87 10.45 5.41 -3.23
N ALA A 88 9.45 5.57 -2.37
CA ALA A 88 9.63 6.10 -1.01
C ALA A 88 10.52 5.20 -0.15
N MET A 89 10.31 3.87 -0.19
CA MET A 89 11.17 2.90 0.50
C MET A 89 12.58 2.86 -0.08
N GLY A 90 12.73 3.02 -1.40
CA GLY A 90 14.02 3.17 -2.07
C GLY A 90 14.75 4.45 -1.64
N SER A 91 14.02 5.54 -1.39
CA SER A 91 14.58 6.78 -0.85
C SER A 91 14.91 6.66 0.63
N LEU A 92 14.12 5.91 1.41
CA LEU A 92 14.35 5.68 2.84
C LEU A 92 15.64 4.88 3.08
N ARG A 93 15.91 3.88 2.23
CA ARG A 93 17.18 3.13 2.21
C ARG A 93 18.42 3.97 1.89
N ARG A 94 18.26 5.19 1.39
CA ARG A 94 19.37 6.11 1.09
C ARG A 94 19.67 7.08 2.22
N LEU A 95 18.89 7.07 3.32
CA LEU A 95 19.17 7.92 4.47
C LEU A 95 20.28 7.30 5.35
N PRO A 96 21.28 8.09 5.76
CA PRO A 96 22.46 7.64 6.50
C PRO A 96 22.18 7.22 7.96
N GLU A 97 20.95 7.41 8.43
CA GLU A 97 20.45 6.99 9.76
C GLU A 97 20.16 5.47 9.83
N SER A 98 20.25 4.74 8.70
CA SER A 98 19.93 3.30 8.60
C SER A 98 21.15 2.37 8.73
N SER A 99 22.26 2.88 9.26
CA SER A 99 23.48 2.11 9.57
C SER A 99 23.74 2.05 11.06
#